data_AF-A0A9N9XYG2-F1
#
_entry.id   AF-A0A9N9XYG2-F1
#
_cell.length_a   1.000
_cell.length_b   1.000
_cell.length_c   1.000
_cell.angle_alpha   90.00
_cell.angle_beta   90.00
_cell.angle_gamma   90.00
#
_symmetry.space_group_name_H-M   'P 1'
#
loop_
_entity.id
_entity.type
_entity.pdbx_description
1 polymer ?
#
loop_
_entity_poly.entity_id
_entity_poly.type
_entity_poly.pdbx_seq_one_letter_code
_entity_poly.pdbx_strand_id
1 'polypeptide(L)'
;MIAVRADRDHEDADLLALSRHPEEEMYPEDMRGYSKHERAKILKRLVDVEEKYCLEHVAGPQCGAGDGYHGSKISVEEMRTCSTMQGLIAKSPNWEPEDGDEDFEKSGRYFLSGLVDSVTNIDSLYYESNYPKRHGCGNVFPITRYRDIVEDCYHADFYSIPFHPACLETFKRATLRRYDRVDVGAFIQWWEMNSDEESPVPIEDEDVREGSSQWWRHNQGSEYLAANPCLVPDLDKAFVTMAPQAASPAGHEDVFSSLPSEVVSLIFNHLSLEEISNFLLASPLSNRSSHNELRRRLILEWPWLWEAWSKREYSVWVGPTARDLRESVKPPGKQVVISDTDVINWGSVFRWISKQMSNDELKGLKNRQRIWRRCEEILDRVDRLRENVE
;
A
#
# COMPACT_ATOMS: atom_id res chain seq x y z
N MET A 1 7.92 -4.58 -31.06
CA MET A 1 8.40 -5.54 -32.08
C MET A 1 9.81 -5.95 -31.70
N ILE A 2 9.96 -7.08 -31.02
CA ILE A 2 10.83 -8.25 -31.30
C ILE A 2 10.15 -9.35 -30.48
N ALA A 3 9.77 -10.44 -31.13
CA ALA A 3 9.12 -11.59 -30.52
C ALA A 3 10.13 -12.74 -30.47
N VAL A 4 10.22 -13.46 -29.35
CA VAL A 4 10.62 -14.87 -29.34
C VAL A 4 9.83 -15.62 -28.26
N ARG A 5 9.12 -16.65 -28.73
CA ARG A 5 8.43 -17.79 -28.09
C ARG A 5 8.51 -17.94 -26.56
N ALA A 6 7.33 -18.03 -25.95
CA ALA A 6 7.11 -18.89 -24.79
C ALA A 6 7.03 -20.35 -25.28
N ASP A 7 7.96 -21.19 -24.83
CA ASP A 7 7.80 -22.64 -24.99
C ASP A 7 6.72 -23.09 -24.00
N ARG A 8 5.58 -23.48 -24.57
CA ARG A 8 4.73 -24.52 -23.99
C ARG A 8 5.47 -25.83 -24.20
N ASP A 9 5.65 -26.57 -23.12
CA ASP A 9 5.58 -28.03 -23.01
C ASP A 9 6.47 -28.46 -21.83
N HIS A 10 5.84 -28.87 -20.72
CA HIS A 10 6.17 -30.12 -20.05
C HIS A 10 5.10 -30.43 -18.99
N GLU A 11 4.31 -31.46 -19.31
CA GLU A 11 3.42 -32.19 -18.40
C GLU A 11 4.24 -32.91 -17.31
N ASP A 12 3.60 -33.03 -16.13
CA ASP A 12 3.77 -34.03 -15.07
C ASP A 12 5.18 -34.51 -14.66
N ALA A 13 5.56 -34.21 -13.41
CA ALA A 13 6.30 -35.14 -12.56
C ALA A 13 6.19 -34.78 -11.06
N ASP A 14 5.43 -35.61 -10.34
CA ASP A 14 5.55 -36.02 -8.93
C ASP A 14 6.12 -35.05 -7.89
N LEU A 15 5.21 -34.47 -7.09
CA LEU A 15 5.50 -33.94 -5.75
C LEU A 15 5.02 -34.93 -4.68
N LEU A 16 5.94 -35.72 -4.13
CA LEU A 16 5.75 -36.39 -2.85
C LEU A 16 7.09 -36.64 -2.14
N ALA A 17 7.06 -36.33 -0.84
CA ALA A 17 8.03 -36.66 0.21
C ALA A 17 9.20 -35.67 0.42
N LEU A 18 8.99 -34.71 1.33
CA LEU A 18 10.07 -34.14 2.14
C LEU A 18 9.84 -34.49 3.61
N SER A 19 10.61 -35.47 4.10
CA SER A 19 10.91 -35.60 5.51
C SER A 19 12.36 -36.06 5.68
N ARG A 20 13.14 -35.29 6.49
CA ARG A 20 14.41 -35.60 7.20
C ARG A 20 15.76 -35.30 6.50
N HIS A 21 16.41 -34.19 6.92
CA HIS A 21 17.88 -33.90 7.00
C HIS A 21 18.73 -34.11 5.71
N PRO A 22 20.06 -33.83 5.64
CA PRO A 22 20.91 -32.69 6.03
C PRO A 22 21.26 -31.80 4.79
N GLU A 23 22.13 -30.79 4.95
CA GLU A 23 22.55 -29.75 3.94
C GLU A 23 22.90 -30.22 2.50
N GLU A 24 22.98 -31.52 2.22
CA GLU A 24 23.30 -32.06 0.90
C GLU A 24 22.07 -32.29 -0.01
N GLU A 25 20.85 -32.34 0.53
CA GLU A 25 19.63 -32.63 -0.24
C GLU A 25 18.95 -31.39 -0.85
N MET A 26 19.44 -30.18 -0.55
CA MET A 26 18.85 -28.91 -1.04
C MET A 26 19.17 -28.60 -2.52
N TYR A 27 19.91 -29.47 -3.21
CA TYR A 27 20.26 -29.33 -4.61
C TYR A 27 19.61 -30.44 -5.44
N PRO A 28 19.10 -30.15 -6.66
CA PRO A 28 18.54 -31.17 -7.53
C PRO A 28 19.55 -32.31 -7.75
N GLU A 29 19.06 -33.55 -7.93
CA GLU A 29 19.90 -34.77 -7.90
C GLU A 29 21.09 -34.72 -8.89
N ASP A 30 20.95 -33.95 -9.97
CA ASP A 30 21.97 -33.73 -11.00
C ASP A 30 23.17 -32.88 -10.54
N MET A 31 23.05 -32.12 -9.44
CA MET A 31 24.08 -31.22 -8.95
C MET A 31 24.95 -31.80 -7.83
N ARG A 32 24.61 -32.98 -7.31
CA ARG A 32 25.30 -33.62 -6.17
C ARG A 32 26.74 -34.05 -6.50
N GLY A 33 27.07 -34.26 -7.77
CA GLY A 33 28.42 -34.63 -8.23
C GLY A 33 29.43 -33.49 -8.35
N TYR A 34 29.00 -32.22 -8.24
CA TYR A 34 29.89 -31.07 -8.39
C TYR A 34 30.50 -30.62 -7.05
N SER A 35 31.75 -30.19 -7.07
CA SER A 35 32.38 -29.58 -5.89
C SER A 35 31.70 -28.25 -5.52
N LYS A 36 31.83 -27.81 -4.26
CA LYS A 36 31.27 -26.53 -3.77
C LYS A 36 31.65 -25.33 -4.66
N HIS A 37 32.87 -25.32 -5.20
CA HIS A 37 33.36 -24.27 -6.10
C HIS A 37 32.70 -24.34 -7.48
N GLU A 38 32.46 -25.54 -8.01
CA GLU A 38 31.79 -25.74 -9.30
C GLU A 38 30.30 -25.41 -9.20
N ARG A 39 29.62 -25.80 -8.11
CA ARG A 39 28.23 -25.42 -7.82
C ARG A 39 28.08 -23.90 -7.79
N ALA A 40 28.96 -23.19 -7.07
CA ALA A 40 28.94 -21.73 -7.02
C ALA A 40 29.16 -21.08 -8.40
N LYS A 41 29.96 -21.69 -9.27
CA LYS A 41 30.24 -21.20 -10.62
C LYS A 41 29.09 -21.46 -11.59
N ILE A 42 28.37 -22.59 -11.44
CA ILE A 42 27.16 -22.93 -12.19
C ILE A 42 26.01 -22.00 -11.77
N LEU A 43 25.78 -21.85 -10.46
CA LEU A 43 24.82 -20.88 -9.90
C LEU A 43 25.10 -19.47 -10.41
N LYS A 44 26.35 -19.02 -10.35
CA LYS A 44 26.73 -17.71 -10.90
C LYS A 44 26.43 -17.58 -12.39
N ARG A 45 26.67 -18.64 -13.18
CA ARG A 45 26.31 -18.64 -14.61
C ARG A 45 24.81 -18.66 -14.87
N LEU A 46 24.02 -19.35 -14.04
CA LEU A 46 22.56 -19.35 -14.13
C LEU A 46 22.01 -17.96 -13.78
N VAL A 47 22.54 -17.32 -12.74
CA VAL A 47 22.23 -15.92 -12.38
C VAL A 47 22.64 -14.97 -13.50
N ASP A 48 23.85 -15.09 -14.05
CA ASP A 48 24.31 -14.27 -15.18
C ASP A 48 23.45 -14.48 -16.44
N VAL A 49 22.82 -15.66 -16.60
CA VAL A 49 21.90 -15.96 -17.71
C VAL A 49 20.51 -15.39 -17.42
N GLU A 50 19.95 -15.58 -16.22
CA GLU A 50 18.67 -14.97 -15.84
C GLU A 50 18.73 -13.43 -15.89
N GLU A 51 19.77 -12.81 -15.33
CA GLU A 51 19.98 -11.35 -15.43
C GLU A 51 20.06 -10.86 -16.89
N LYS A 52 20.57 -11.69 -17.80
CA LYS A 52 20.72 -11.35 -19.22
C LYS A 52 19.43 -11.56 -20.04
N TYR A 53 18.46 -12.32 -19.52
CA TYR A 53 17.21 -12.65 -20.22
C TYR A 53 15.92 -12.23 -19.49
N CYS A 54 16.00 -11.63 -18.29
CA CYS A 54 14.88 -10.94 -17.65
C CYS A 54 14.60 -9.60 -18.34
N LEU A 55 14.05 -9.66 -19.56
CA LEU A 55 13.51 -8.48 -20.23
C LEU A 55 12.21 -8.06 -19.53
N GLU A 56 12.25 -6.93 -18.84
CA GLU A 56 11.04 -6.29 -18.29
C GLU A 56 10.14 -5.84 -19.45
N HIS A 57 8.91 -6.31 -19.46
CA HIS A 57 7.91 -5.84 -20.40
C HIS A 57 7.42 -4.45 -19.99
N VAL A 58 7.84 -3.43 -20.72
CA VAL A 58 7.34 -2.06 -20.55
C VAL A 58 6.10 -1.85 -21.43
N ALA A 59 4.94 -1.77 -20.81
CA ALA A 59 3.66 -1.62 -21.50
C ALA A 59 3.58 -0.26 -22.24
N GLY A 60 3.45 -0.31 -23.57
CA GLY A 60 3.09 0.86 -24.37
C GLY A 60 1.59 1.22 -24.32
N PRO A 61 1.17 2.38 -24.87
CA PRO A 61 -0.22 2.86 -24.81
C PRO A 61 -1.28 1.93 -25.43
N GLN A 62 -0.86 1.01 -26.30
CA GLN A 62 -1.74 0.04 -26.97
C GLN A 62 -1.38 -1.40 -26.58
N CYS A 63 -0.65 -1.59 -25.48
CA CYS A 63 -0.28 -2.92 -25.04
C CYS A 63 -1.52 -3.71 -24.60
N GLY A 64 -1.70 -4.89 -25.16
CA GLY A 64 -2.75 -5.84 -24.78
C GLY A 64 -2.25 -6.99 -23.91
N ALA A 65 -0.99 -6.98 -23.48
CA ALA A 65 -0.47 -7.96 -22.56
C ALA A 65 -1.16 -7.76 -21.19
N GLY A 66 -1.80 -8.83 -20.70
CA GLY A 66 -2.50 -8.81 -19.42
C GLY A 66 -1.62 -9.24 -18.24
N ASP A 67 -0.36 -9.64 -18.49
CA ASP A 67 0.50 -10.16 -17.43
C ASP A 67 1.15 -9.03 -16.63
N GLY A 68 1.14 -9.15 -15.30
CA GLY A 68 1.76 -8.19 -14.38
C GLY A 68 0.95 -6.91 -14.20
N TYR A 69 1.53 -5.89 -13.55
CA TYR A 69 0.88 -4.59 -13.41
C TYR A 69 1.00 -3.78 -14.71
N HIS A 70 -0.11 -3.23 -15.19
CA HIS A 70 -0.09 -2.37 -16.38
C HIS A 70 -0.44 -0.93 -16.02
N GLY A 71 0.41 -0.01 -16.49
CA GLY A 71 0.37 1.40 -16.14
C GLY A 71 0.32 2.33 -17.33
N SER A 72 -0.16 1.89 -18.49
CA SER A 72 -0.10 2.71 -19.72
C SER A 72 -0.88 4.03 -19.65
N LYS A 73 -1.74 4.20 -18.62
CA LYS A 73 -2.50 5.42 -18.33
C LYS A 73 -2.11 6.13 -17.03
N ILE A 74 -0.97 5.76 -16.44
CA ILE A 74 -0.42 6.42 -15.25
C ILE A 74 1.07 6.68 -15.47
N SER A 75 1.60 7.71 -14.82
CA SER A 75 3.02 8.03 -14.91
C SER A 75 3.87 7.05 -14.11
N VAL A 76 5.17 6.99 -14.44
CA VAL A 76 6.16 6.21 -13.66
C VAL A 76 6.23 6.69 -12.21
N GLU A 77 6.02 8.00 -11.97
CA GLU A 77 5.95 8.57 -10.63
C GLU A 77 4.72 8.05 -9.86
N GLU A 78 3.56 7.98 -10.50
CA GLU A 78 2.36 7.41 -9.90
C GLU A 78 2.49 5.89 -9.67
N MET A 79 3.23 5.15 -10.50
CA MET A 79 3.49 3.72 -10.29
C MET A 79 4.55 3.41 -9.24
N ARG A 80 5.16 4.43 -8.63
CA ARG A 80 6.32 4.22 -7.77
C ARG A 80 5.99 3.22 -6.65
N THR A 81 6.93 2.30 -6.39
CA THR A 81 6.83 1.23 -5.40
C THR A 81 5.70 0.21 -5.64
N CYS A 82 5.08 0.14 -6.83
CA CYS A 82 3.99 -0.81 -7.10
C CYS A 82 4.44 -2.28 -7.04
N SER A 83 5.73 -2.54 -7.32
CA SER A 83 6.35 -3.87 -7.21
C SER A 83 7.15 -4.04 -5.92
N THR A 84 7.31 -2.97 -5.12
CA THR A 84 8.12 -3.01 -3.91
C THR A 84 7.33 -3.62 -2.76
N MET A 85 7.89 -4.67 -2.17
CA MET A 85 7.33 -5.39 -1.04
C MET A 85 8.17 -5.17 0.23
N GLN A 86 7.48 -5.21 1.35
CA GLN A 86 8.04 -5.25 2.70
C GLN A 86 7.32 -6.35 3.50
N GLY A 87 8.02 -6.92 4.46
CA GLY A 87 7.53 -7.97 5.33
C GLY A 87 7.32 -7.49 6.78
N LEU A 88 6.37 -8.07 7.49
CA LEU A 88 6.33 -8.05 8.96
C LEU A 88 6.90 -9.36 9.49
N ILE A 89 7.87 -9.26 10.39
CA ILE A 89 8.63 -10.39 10.95
C ILE A 89 8.35 -10.47 12.44
N ALA A 90 8.11 -11.69 12.94
CA ALA A 90 7.95 -11.92 14.37
C ALA A 90 9.29 -11.68 15.10
N LYS A 91 9.24 -10.98 16.23
CA LYS A 91 10.45 -10.73 17.03
C LYS A 91 10.97 -12.02 17.65
N SER A 92 12.28 -12.20 17.58
CA SER A 92 12.97 -13.22 18.39
C SER A 92 13.09 -12.75 19.85
N PRO A 93 13.32 -13.66 20.81
CA PRO A 93 13.54 -13.29 22.23
C PRO A 93 14.73 -12.36 22.46
N ASN A 94 15.69 -12.32 21.52
CA ASN A 94 16.89 -11.50 21.58
C ASN A 94 16.78 -10.24 20.70
N TRP A 95 15.57 -9.91 20.25
CA TRP A 95 15.33 -8.71 19.46
C TRP A 95 15.59 -7.46 20.31
N GLU A 96 16.35 -6.51 19.75
CA GLU A 96 16.68 -5.24 20.36
C GLU A 96 16.30 -4.11 19.39
N PRO A 97 15.80 -2.96 19.85
CA PRO A 97 15.46 -1.85 18.97
C PRO A 97 16.67 -1.32 18.19
N GLU A 98 16.45 -1.00 16.92
CA GLU A 98 17.42 -0.36 16.03
C GLU A 98 17.00 1.07 15.68
N ASP A 99 17.97 1.88 15.26
CA ASP A 99 17.70 3.19 14.69
C ASP A 99 16.88 3.04 13.41
N GLY A 100 15.75 3.74 13.34
CA GLY A 100 14.80 3.65 12.22
C GLY A 100 13.57 2.78 12.49
N ASP A 101 13.50 2.10 13.63
CA ASP A 101 12.28 1.42 14.07
C ASP A 101 11.14 2.41 14.35
N GLU A 102 9.95 2.12 13.80
CA GLU A 102 8.73 2.83 14.15
C GLU A 102 8.26 2.49 15.58
N ASP A 103 7.43 3.35 16.20
CA ASP A 103 6.97 3.17 17.58
C ASP A 103 6.17 1.87 17.81
N PHE A 104 5.45 1.42 16.78
CA PHE A 104 4.74 0.13 16.83
C PHE A 104 5.71 -1.05 16.80
N GLU A 105 6.87 -0.92 16.13
CA GLU A 105 7.90 -1.95 16.10
C GLU A 105 8.52 -2.08 17.48
N LYS A 106 8.74 -0.98 18.22
CA LYS A 106 9.33 -1.01 19.57
C LYS A 106 8.43 -1.70 20.59
N SER A 107 7.14 -1.38 20.57
CA SER A 107 6.17 -1.86 21.56
C SER A 107 5.46 -3.17 21.17
N GLY A 108 5.45 -3.53 19.89
CA GLY A 108 4.72 -4.68 19.36
C GLY A 108 5.50 -6.00 19.36
N ARG A 109 4.85 -7.06 18.86
CA ARG A 109 5.43 -8.40 18.65
C ARG A 109 6.17 -8.56 17.31
N TYR A 110 6.05 -7.58 16.42
CA TYR A 110 6.55 -7.66 15.05
C TYR A 110 7.35 -6.40 14.71
N PHE A 111 8.27 -6.53 13.76
CA PHE A 111 9.04 -5.44 13.19
C PHE A 111 9.07 -5.56 11.66
N LEU A 112 9.47 -4.50 10.95
CA LEU A 112 9.48 -4.50 9.49
C LEU A 112 10.76 -5.12 8.92
N SER A 113 10.67 -5.81 7.79
CA SER A 113 11.86 -6.14 7.00
C SER A 113 12.39 -4.91 6.26
N GLY A 114 13.55 -5.06 5.61
CA GLY A 114 13.92 -4.20 4.48
C GLY A 114 12.98 -4.37 3.29
N LEU A 115 13.24 -3.64 2.21
CA LEU A 115 12.45 -3.66 0.98
C LEU A 115 13.00 -4.66 -0.03
N VAL A 116 12.12 -5.16 -0.92
CA VAL A 116 12.48 -5.93 -2.11
C VAL A 116 11.68 -5.41 -3.30
N ASP A 117 12.30 -5.25 -4.47
CA ASP A 117 11.66 -4.57 -5.62
C ASP A 117 10.96 -5.51 -6.60
N SER A 118 11.22 -6.81 -6.48
CA SER A 118 10.56 -7.85 -7.25
C SER A 118 10.32 -9.05 -6.37
N VAL A 119 9.05 -9.39 -6.18
CA VAL A 119 8.66 -10.67 -5.61
C VAL A 119 8.51 -11.63 -6.78
N THR A 120 9.53 -12.48 -6.98
CA THR A 120 9.42 -13.64 -7.87
C THR A 120 8.41 -14.63 -7.29
N ASN A 121 7.97 -15.61 -8.09
CA ASN A 121 7.07 -16.66 -7.62
C ASN A 121 7.57 -17.22 -6.27
N ILE A 122 6.67 -17.51 -5.33
CA ILE A 122 7.02 -18.09 -4.04
C ILE A 122 7.78 -19.42 -4.20
N ASP A 123 7.53 -20.13 -5.31
CA ASP A 123 8.25 -21.37 -5.64
C ASP A 123 9.62 -21.13 -6.30
N SER A 124 9.99 -19.88 -6.56
CA SER A 124 11.31 -19.53 -7.08
C SER A 124 12.34 -19.67 -5.97
N LEU A 125 13.34 -20.52 -6.19
CA LEU A 125 14.51 -20.65 -5.30
C LEU A 125 15.38 -19.37 -5.26
N TYR A 126 15.06 -18.37 -6.08
CA TYR A 126 15.78 -17.10 -6.19
C TYR A 126 14.89 -15.94 -5.75
N TYR A 127 15.15 -15.48 -4.53
CA TYR A 127 14.59 -14.25 -3.98
C TYR A 127 15.66 -13.18 -3.90
N GLU A 128 15.33 -11.99 -4.41
CA GLU A 128 16.15 -10.83 -4.14
C GLU A 128 16.16 -10.55 -2.63
N SER A 129 17.36 -10.32 -2.09
CA SER A 129 17.53 -10.11 -0.65
C SER A 129 16.97 -8.76 -0.23
N ASN A 130 16.16 -8.76 0.83
CA ASN A 130 15.60 -7.54 1.42
C ASN A 130 16.72 -6.57 1.79
N TYR A 131 16.53 -5.29 1.50
CA TYR A 131 17.49 -4.22 1.78
C TYR A 131 16.81 -2.98 2.39
N PRO A 132 17.37 -2.40 3.47
CA PRO A 132 18.54 -2.87 4.21
C PRO A 132 18.23 -4.14 4.99
N LYS A 133 19.27 -4.89 5.37
CA LYS A 133 19.13 -5.91 6.41
C LYS A 133 18.88 -5.19 7.73
N ARG A 134 17.90 -5.67 8.49
CA ARG A 134 17.49 -5.11 9.78
C ARG A 134 17.52 -6.19 10.83
N HIS A 135 17.85 -5.82 12.07
CA HIS A 135 17.77 -6.71 13.24
C HIS A 135 18.58 -8.00 13.10
N GLY A 136 19.68 -7.95 12.34
CA GLY A 136 20.53 -9.12 12.05
C GLY A 136 19.86 -10.22 11.22
N CYS A 137 18.64 -10.01 10.72
CA CYS A 137 17.91 -11.02 9.95
C CYS A 137 18.55 -11.29 8.59
N GLY A 138 18.54 -12.56 8.19
CA GLY A 138 19.01 -13.03 6.90
C GLY A 138 18.07 -12.69 5.75
N ASN A 139 18.00 -13.57 4.76
CA ASN A 139 16.92 -13.50 3.75
C ASN A 139 15.62 -13.96 4.39
N VAL A 140 14.55 -13.22 4.12
CA VAL A 140 13.26 -13.45 4.73
C VAL A 140 12.29 -13.81 3.62
N PHE A 141 11.67 -14.98 3.76
CA PHE A 141 10.77 -15.55 2.79
C PHE A 141 9.35 -15.00 3.01
N PRO A 142 8.72 -14.42 1.98
CA PRO A 142 7.32 -14.05 2.07
C PRO A 142 6.47 -15.33 2.11
N ILE A 143 5.54 -15.39 3.05
CA ILE A 143 4.60 -16.51 3.16
C ILE A 143 3.17 -16.03 2.95
N THR A 144 2.29 -16.96 2.63
CA THR A 144 0.86 -16.67 2.43
C THR A 144 -0.04 -17.29 3.49
N ARG A 145 0.42 -18.33 4.19
CA ARG A 145 -0.37 -19.02 5.23
C ARG A 145 0.28 -18.88 6.60
N TYR A 146 -0.52 -18.57 7.62
CA TYR A 146 -0.03 -18.42 8.98
C TYR A 146 0.48 -19.75 9.55
N ARG A 147 -0.17 -20.87 9.19
CA ARG A 147 0.25 -22.22 9.59
C ARG A 147 1.72 -22.50 9.27
N ASP A 148 2.23 -21.97 8.17
CA ASP A 148 3.62 -22.14 7.77
C ASP A 148 4.60 -21.53 8.81
N ILE A 149 4.21 -20.44 9.51
CA ILE A 149 4.97 -19.88 10.65
C ILE A 149 4.94 -20.82 11.86
N VAL A 150 3.76 -21.36 12.16
CA VAL A 150 3.52 -22.12 13.39
C VAL A 150 4.14 -23.51 13.32
N GLU A 151 4.05 -24.17 12.17
CA GLU A 151 4.61 -25.50 11.95
C GLU A 151 6.13 -25.48 11.87
N ASP A 152 6.74 -24.38 11.39
CA ASP A 152 8.19 -24.16 11.36
C ASP A 152 8.65 -23.07 12.36
N CYS A 153 8.12 -23.14 13.59
CA CYS A 153 8.37 -22.14 14.64
C CYS A 153 9.84 -21.95 15.04
N TYR A 154 10.74 -22.87 14.66
CA TYR A 154 12.19 -22.74 14.87
C TYR A 154 12.85 -21.78 13.87
N HIS A 155 12.14 -21.39 12.82
CA HIS A 155 12.59 -20.51 11.75
C HIS A 155 11.65 -19.31 11.52
N ALA A 156 10.88 -18.90 12.54
CA ALA A 156 9.91 -17.80 12.44
C ALA A 156 10.55 -16.45 12.01
N ASP A 157 11.84 -16.25 12.26
CA ASP A 157 12.64 -15.10 11.82
C ASP A 157 13.03 -15.14 10.33
N PHE A 158 12.86 -16.29 9.67
CA PHE A 158 13.02 -16.47 8.23
C PHE A 158 11.74 -16.20 7.45
N TYR A 159 10.61 -15.99 8.12
CA TYR A 159 9.33 -15.77 7.46
C TYR A 159 8.82 -14.34 7.65
N SER A 160 8.12 -13.85 6.63
CA SER A 160 7.47 -12.55 6.71
C SER A 160 6.10 -12.51 6.08
N ILE A 161 5.32 -11.61 6.65
CA ILE A 161 4.00 -11.23 6.23
C ILE A 161 4.12 -10.18 5.12
N PRO A 162 3.89 -10.49 3.82
CA PRO A 162 4.22 -9.56 2.74
C PRO A 162 3.11 -8.53 2.50
N PHE A 163 3.50 -7.30 2.22
CA PHE A 163 2.62 -6.20 1.81
C PHE A 163 3.40 -5.13 1.07
N HIS A 164 2.69 -4.25 0.35
CA HIS A 164 3.30 -3.02 -0.14
C HIS A 164 3.42 -2.00 1.03
N PRO A 165 4.56 -1.29 1.16
CA PRO A 165 4.71 -0.26 2.20
C PRO A 165 3.57 0.76 2.22
N ALA A 166 3.09 1.19 1.06
CA ALA A 166 1.98 2.13 0.92
C ALA A 166 0.63 1.56 1.40
N CYS A 167 0.41 0.24 1.30
CA CYS A 167 -0.76 -0.42 1.85
C CYS A 167 -0.73 -0.44 3.37
N LEU A 168 0.42 -0.80 3.97
CA LEU A 168 0.59 -0.76 5.43
C LEU A 168 0.41 0.66 5.96
N GLU A 169 0.94 1.67 5.26
CA GLU A 169 0.79 3.07 5.62
C GLU A 169 -0.69 3.54 5.60
N THR A 170 -1.50 3.01 4.67
CA THR A 170 -2.95 3.22 4.67
C THR A 170 -3.61 2.54 5.88
N PHE A 171 -3.23 1.29 6.19
CA PHE A 171 -3.74 0.56 7.35
C PHE A 171 -3.39 1.22 8.69
N LYS A 172 -2.17 1.77 8.83
CA LYS A 172 -1.77 2.55 10.00
C LYS A 172 -2.65 3.77 10.21
N ARG A 173 -3.14 4.41 9.13
CA ARG A 173 -4.10 5.52 9.23
C ARG A 173 -5.50 5.06 9.61
N ALA A 174 -5.96 3.94 9.06
CA ALA A 174 -7.26 3.37 9.43
C ALA A 174 -7.30 3.03 10.93
N THR A 175 -6.26 2.35 11.44
CA THR A 175 -6.15 2.04 12.88
C THR A 175 -6.01 3.28 13.74
N LEU A 176 -5.18 4.26 13.33
CA LEU A 176 -5.06 5.54 14.04
C LEU A 176 -6.42 6.24 14.17
N ARG A 177 -7.22 6.25 13.10
CA ARG A 177 -8.55 6.85 13.14
C ARG A 177 -9.51 6.08 14.05
N ARG A 178 -9.47 4.75 13.99
CA ARG A 178 -10.44 3.88 14.67
C ARG A 178 -10.15 3.69 16.16
N TYR A 179 -8.87 3.59 16.52
CA TYR A 179 -8.42 3.25 17.89
C TYR A 179 -7.60 4.36 18.55
N ASP A 180 -7.44 5.52 17.91
CA ASP A 180 -6.57 6.62 18.35
C ASP A 180 -5.09 6.20 18.55
N ARG A 181 -4.69 5.09 17.91
CA ARG A 181 -3.33 4.55 17.93
C ARG A 181 -3.08 3.69 16.70
N VAL A 182 -1.82 3.64 16.27
CA VAL A 182 -1.39 2.69 15.24
C VAL A 182 -1.39 1.29 15.84
N ASP A 183 -2.26 0.42 15.35
CA ASP A 183 -2.42 -0.97 15.84
C ASP A 183 -2.14 -1.98 14.72
N VAL A 184 -0.85 -2.20 14.42
CA VAL A 184 -0.43 -3.23 13.46
C VAL A 184 -0.77 -4.65 13.96
N GLY A 185 -0.95 -4.82 15.28
CA GLY A 185 -1.40 -6.08 15.86
C GLY A 185 -2.81 -6.49 15.41
N ALA A 186 -3.67 -5.54 15.02
CA ALA A 186 -4.97 -5.82 14.42
C ALA A 186 -4.82 -6.54 13.06
N PHE A 187 -3.84 -6.15 12.24
CA PHE A 187 -3.58 -6.81 10.96
C PHE A 187 -3.13 -8.27 11.16
N ILE A 188 -2.27 -8.50 12.16
CA ILE A 188 -1.82 -9.86 12.52
C ILE A 188 -2.99 -10.71 12.99
N GLN A 189 -3.81 -10.20 13.92
CA GLN A 189 -5.01 -10.91 14.39
C GLN A 189 -5.92 -11.28 13.23
N TRP A 190 -6.18 -10.33 12.32
CA TRP A 190 -6.94 -10.60 11.11
C TRP A 190 -6.31 -11.73 10.28
N TRP A 191 -5.00 -11.64 10.00
CA TRP A 191 -4.34 -12.66 9.19
C TRP A 191 -4.38 -14.04 9.88
N GLU A 192 -4.09 -14.13 11.17
CA GLU A 192 -4.11 -15.37 11.97
C GLU A 192 -5.39 -16.21 11.79
N MET A 193 -6.53 -15.57 11.53
CA MET A 193 -7.80 -16.29 11.36
C MET A 193 -8.17 -16.58 9.92
N ASN A 194 -7.70 -15.75 8.99
CA ASN A 194 -8.15 -15.81 7.59
C ASN A 194 -7.14 -16.54 6.70
N SER A 195 -5.94 -16.86 7.18
CA SER A 195 -4.91 -17.58 6.42
C SER A 195 -5.22 -19.04 6.15
N ASP A 196 -6.01 -19.65 7.04
CA ASP A 196 -6.25 -21.09 7.10
C ASP A 196 -7.67 -21.44 6.63
N GLU A 197 -8.48 -20.45 6.24
CA GLU A 197 -9.82 -20.68 5.72
C GLU A 197 -9.77 -21.19 4.28
N GLU A 198 -10.44 -22.31 4.00
CA GLU A 198 -10.66 -22.83 2.63
C GLU A 198 -11.46 -21.85 1.76
N SER A 199 -12.14 -20.87 2.38
CA SER A 199 -12.85 -19.79 1.73
C SER A 199 -12.18 -18.46 2.07
N PRO A 200 -11.27 -17.94 1.23
CA PRO A 200 -10.64 -16.66 1.49
C PRO A 200 -11.70 -15.55 1.56
N VAL A 201 -11.43 -14.54 2.40
CA VAL A 201 -12.28 -13.36 2.52
C VAL A 201 -12.63 -12.83 1.12
N PRO A 202 -13.93 -12.71 0.79
CA PRO A 202 -14.34 -12.19 -0.51
C PRO A 202 -13.62 -10.88 -0.83
N ILE A 203 -13.05 -10.83 -2.03
CA ILE A 203 -12.52 -9.60 -2.59
C ILE A 203 -13.72 -8.87 -3.18
N GLU A 204 -14.19 -7.84 -2.47
CA GLU A 204 -15.36 -7.05 -2.88
C GLU A 204 -15.07 -6.17 -4.10
N ASP A 205 -13.81 -5.77 -4.29
CA ASP A 205 -13.41 -4.96 -5.43
C ASP A 205 -13.39 -5.80 -6.72
N GLU A 206 -14.23 -5.43 -7.68
CA GLU A 206 -14.43 -6.17 -8.92
C GLU A 206 -13.16 -6.26 -9.76
N ASP A 207 -12.42 -5.16 -9.91
CA ASP A 207 -11.18 -5.14 -10.70
C ASP A 207 -10.11 -6.04 -10.08
N VAL A 208 -9.99 -6.03 -8.75
CA VAL A 208 -9.06 -6.94 -8.04
C VAL A 208 -9.51 -8.38 -8.19
N ARG A 209 -10.82 -8.66 -8.03
CA ARG A 209 -11.36 -10.01 -8.14
C ARG A 209 -11.18 -10.59 -9.53
N GLU A 210 -11.40 -9.80 -10.57
CA GLU A 210 -11.19 -10.21 -11.96
C GLU A 210 -9.71 -10.40 -12.32
N GLY A 211 -8.82 -9.61 -11.72
CA GLY A 211 -7.37 -9.75 -11.90
C GLY A 211 -6.73 -10.85 -11.04
N SER A 212 -7.42 -11.29 -9.98
CA SER A 212 -6.94 -12.32 -9.06
C SER A 212 -7.09 -13.71 -9.68
N SER A 213 -5.98 -14.28 -10.11
CA SER A 213 -5.85 -15.67 -10.59
C SER A 213 -4.53 -16.25 -10.07
N GLN A 214 -4.13 -17.45 -10.51
CA GLN A 214 -2.81 -17.99 -10.17
C GLN A 214 -1.68 -17.00 -10.49
N TRP A 215 -1.85 -16.24 -11.57
CA TRP A 215 -1.02 -15.08 -11.92
C TRP A 215 -1.89 -13.84 -11.91
N TRP A 216 -1.32 -12.72 -11.46
CA TRP A 216 -2.03 -11.44 -11.53
C TRP A 216 -2.25 -11.04 -12.98
N ARG A 217 -3.53 -10.86 -13.35
CA ARG A 217 -3.94 -10.40 -14.67
C ARG A 217 -4.43 -8.96 -14.59
N HIS A 218 -3.80 -8.06 -15.30
CA HIS A 218 -4.26 -6.69 -15.39
C HIS A 218 -5.30 -6.50 -16.49
N ASN A 219 -6.42 -5.89 -16.12
CA ASN A 219 -7.50 -5.54 -17.03
C ASN A 219 -7.39 -4.06 -17.43
N GLN A 220 -7.60 -3.75 -18.70
CA GLN A 220 -7.57 -2.37 -19.18
C GLN A 220 -8.64 -1.53 -18.46
N GLY A 221 -8.29 -0.34 -17.96
CA GLY A 221 -9.15 0.49 -17.11
C GLY A 221 -8.92 0.31 -15.60
N SER A 222 -8.26 -0.77 -15.19
CA SER A 222 -7.87 -1.01 -13.79
C SER A 222 -6.48 -0.46 -13.44
N GLU A 223 -5.92 0.47 -14.24
CA GLU A 223 -4.54 0.98 -14.05
C GLU A 223 -4.33 1.62 -12.67
N TYR A 224 -5.41 2.09 -12.04
CA TYR A 224 -5.36 2.65 -10.69
C TYR A 224 -4.88 1.63 -9.65
N LEU A 225 -5.06 0.33 -9.86
CA LEU A 225 -4.57 -0.71 -8.94
C LEU A 225 -3.03 -0.67 -8.80
N ALA A 226 -2.32 -0.25 -9.84
CA ALA A 226 -0.87 -0.09 -9.85
C ALA A 226 -0.41 1.31 -9.39
N ALA A 227 -1.32 2.26 -9.18
CA ALA A 227 -0.97 3.60 -8.73
C ALA A 227 -0.73 3.63 -7.21
N ASN A 228 0.36 4.27 -6.77
CA ASN A 228 0.71 4.41 -5.38
C ASN A 228 -0.38 5.21 -4.63
N PRO A 229 -0.98 4.65 -3.56
CA PRO A 229 -2.04 5.33 -2.85
C PRO A 229 -1.53 6.50 -2.00
N CYS A 230 -0.26 6.50 -1.60
CA CYS A 230 0.30 7.54 -0.72
C CYS A 230 0.90 8.70 -1.52
N LEU A 231 1.59 8.41 -2.62
CA LEU A 231 2.26 9.40 -3.47
C LEU A 231 1.33 9.81 -4.61
N VAL A 232 0.62 10.93 -4.45
CA VAL A 232 -0.34 11.46 -5.44
C VAL A 232 0.10 12.87 -5.83
N PRO A 233 1.03 13.03 -6.78
CA PRO A 233 1.70 14.31 -7.06
C PRO A 233 0.75 15.47 -7.38
N ASP A 234 -0.34 15.18 -8.10
CA ASP A 234 -1.30 16.23 -8.47
C ASP A 234 -2.17 16.68 -7.28
N LEU A 235 -2.41 15.80 -6.31
CA LEU A 235 -3.07 16.15 -5.05
C LEU A 235 -2.18 17.10 -4.24
N ASP A 236 -0.88 16.81 -4.16
CA ASP A 236 0.11 17.65 -3.48
C ASP A 236 0.16 19.05 -4.09
N LYS A 237 0.22 19.15 -5.44
CA LYS A 237 0.17 20.43 -6.17
C LYS A 237 -1.13 21.19 -5.94
N ALA A 238 -2.26 20.48 -5.83
CA ALA A 238 -3.55 21.09 -5.58
C ALA A 238 -3.60 21.75 -4.20
N PHE A 239 -3.10 21.08 -3.16
CA PHE A 239 -3.05 21.65 -1.81
C PHE A 239 -2.18 22.91 -1.72
N VAL A 240 -1.04 22.94 -2.43
CA VAL A 240 -0.19 24.15 -2.52
C VAL A 240 -0.93 25.29 -3.23
N THR A 241 -1.70 24.99 -4.26
CA THR A 241 -2.43 25.98 -5.06
C THR A 241 -3.69 26.51 -4.34
N MET A 242 -4.33 25.67 -3.51
CA MET A 242 -5.60 25.95 -2.84
C MET A 242 -5.47 26.35 -1.37
N ALA A 243 -4.24 26.46 -0.87
CA ALA A 243 -3.94 27.28 0.29
C ALA A 243 -4.46 28.72 0.04
N PRO A 244 -4.90 29.46 1.06
CA PRO A 244 -5.78 30.58 0.85
C PRO A 244 -5.02 31.70 0.12
N GLN A 245 -5.50 32.04 -1.07
CA GLN A 245 -5.38 33.40 -1.57
C GLN A 245 -6.50 34.19 -0.88
N ALA A 246 -6.15 35.29 -0.21
CA ALA A 246 -7.09 36.11 0.54
C ALA A 246 -8.38 36.34 -0.27
N ALA A 247 -9.52 35.89 0.27
CA ALA A 247 -10.81 36.16 -0.35
C ALA A 247 -11.05 37.67 -0.28
N SER A 248 -11.16 38.32 -1.44
CA SER A 248 -11.67 39.69 -1.52
C SER A 248 -13.13 39.69 -1.04
N PRO A 249 -13.54 40.63 -0.17
CA PRO A 249 -14.92 40.68 0.29
C PRO A 249 -15.82 41.12 -0.87
N ALA A 250 -16.63 40.20 -1.39
CA ALA A 250 -17.75 40.57 -2.26
C ALA A 250 -18.85 41.18 -1.36
N GLY A 251 -19.08 42.48 -1.53
CA GLY A 251 -19.97 43.31 -0.72
C GLY A 251 -21.46 43.05 -0.93
N HIS A 252 -21.93 41.82 -0.69
CA HIS A 252 -23.35 41.51 -0.59
C HIS A 252 -23.71 41.15 0.85
N GLU A 253 -24.72 41.80 1.41
CA GLU A 253 -25.34 41.40 2.68
C GLU A 253 -25.89 39.98 2.52
N ASP A 254 -25.25 39.03 3.19
CA ASP A 254 -25.66 37.63 3.19
C ASP A 254 -26.55 37.36 4.41
N VAL A 255 -27.77 36.88 4.19
CA VAL A 255 -28.72 36.53 5.25
C VAL A 255 -28.13 35.49 6.20
N PHE A 256 -27.31 34.57 5.69
CA PHE A 256 -26.70 33.55 6.53
C PHE A 256 -25.52 34.09 7.38
N SER A 257 -24.91 35.21 6.98
CA SER A 257 -23.89 35.89 7.80
C SER A 257 -24.44 36.46 9.11
N SER A 258 -25.75 36.60 9.21
CA SER A 258 -26.45 37.03 10.43
C SER A 258 -26.81 35.87 11.38
N LEU A 259 -26.63 34.61 10.96
CA LEU A 259 -26.95 33.44 11.78
C LEU A 259 -25.78 33.06 12.70
N PRO A 260 -26.06 32.57 13.92
CA PRO A 260 -25.04 31.93 14.76
C PRO A 260 -24.41 30.71 14.05
N SER A 261 -23.12 30.47 14.31
CA SER A 261 -22.36 29.35 13.71
C SER A 261 -23.02 28.00 13.93
N GLU A 262 -23.67 27.80 15.07
CA GLU A 262 -24.35 26.58 15.46
C GLU A 262 -25.56 26.29 14.56
N VAL A 263 -26.29 27.35 14.15
CA VAL A 263 -27.43 27.22 13.23
C VAL A 263 -26.93 26.87 11.84
N VAL A 264 -25.83 27.48 11.39
CA VAL A 264 -25.19 27.15 10.12
C VAL A 264 -24.70 25.68 10.10
N SER A 265 -24.05 25.22 11.17
CA SER A 265 -23.65 23.81 11.31
C SER A 265 -24.85 22.86 11.32
N LEU A 266 -25.96 23.22 11.96
CA LEU A 266 -27.20 22.43 11.91
C LEU A 266 -27.77 22.33 10.50
N ILE A 267 -27.76 23.42 9.73
CA ILE A 267 -28.15 23.39 8.32
C ILE A 267 -27.24 22.45 7.53
N PHE A 268 -25.91 22.58 7.69
CA PHE A 268 -24.96 21.76 6.93
C PHE A 268 -25.03 20.27 7.28
N ASN A 269 -25.46 19.89 8.49
CA ASN A 269 -25.72 18.48 8.84
C ASN A 269 -26.79 17.82 7.96
N HIS A 270 -27.68 18.61 7.36
CA HIS A 270 -28.73 18.12 6.47
C HIS A 270 -28.37 18.20 4.98
N LEU A 271 -27.18 18.71 4.65
CA LEU A 271 -26.70 18.87 3.27
C LEU A 271 -25.64 17.81 2.94
N SER A 272 -25.61 17.41 1.68
CA SER A 272 -24.51 16.64 1.07
C SER A 272 -23.26 17.50 0.90
N LEU A 273 -22.09 16.88 0.71
CA LEU A 273 -20.86 17.60 0.38
C LEU A 273 -20.99 18.50 -0.85
N GLU A 274 -21.75 18.06 -1.86
CA GLU A 274 -22.00 18.83 -3.08
C GLU A 274 -22.83 20.08 -2.79
N GLU A 275 -23.91 19.93 -2.02
CA GLU A 275 -24.76 21.06 -1.61
C GLU A 275 -24.02 22.06 -0.73
N ILE A 276 -23.20 21.59 0.23
CA ILE A 276 -22.36 22.47 1.06
C ILE A 276 -21.35 23.21 0.17
N SER A 277 -20.70 22.52 -0.77
CA SER A 277 -19.75 23.14 -1.70
C SER A 277 -20.42 24.20 -2.58
N ASN A 278 -21.61 23.93 -3.10
CA ASN A 278 -22.39 24.88 -3.90
C ASN A 278 -22.85 26.08 -3.06
N PHE A 279 -23.24 25.84 -1.80
CA PHE A 279 -23.54 26.89 -0.85
C PHE A 279 -22.34 27.82 -0.64
N LEU A 280 -21.14 27.27 -0.41
CA LEU A 280 -19.91 28.05 -0.26
C LEU A 280 -19.54 28.86 -1.51
N LEU A 281 -19.94 28.43 -2.71
CA LEU A 281 -19.75 29.21 -3.94
C LEU A 281 -20.74 30.37 -4.07
N ALA A 282 -21.98 30.15 -3.66
CA ALA A 282 -23.07 31.10 -3.84
C ALA A 282 -23.10 32.20 -2.76
N SER A 283 -22.52 31.91 -1.59
CA SER A 283 -22.63 32.77 -0.41
C SER A 283 -21.26 33.29 0.06
N PRO A 284 -21.15 34.60 0.39
CA PRO A 284 -19.96 35.18 1.01
C PRO A 284 -19.70 34.66 2.43
N LEU A 285 -20.57 33.81 3.01
CA LEU A 285 -20.24 32.95 4.17
C LEU A 285 -19.10 31.95 3.91
N SER A 286 -18.35 32.11 2.82
CA SER A 286 -16.95 31.66 2.68
C SER A 286 -16.01 32.23 3.77
N ASN A 287 -16.49 32.33 5.02
CA ASN A 287 -15.69 32.55 6.20
C ASN A 287 -15.06 31.21 6.63
N ARG A 288 -14.04 31.30 7.48
CA ARG A 288 -13.28 30.16 8.00
C ARG A 288 -14.17 29.09 8.65
N SER A 289 -15.26 29.47 9.32
CA SER A 289 -16.16 28.54 10.01
C SER A 289 -16.90 27.61 9.04
N SER A 290 -17.41 28.13 7.92
CA SER A 290 -18.12 27.31 6.92
C SER A 290 -17.18 26.37 6.17
N HIS A 291 -15.94 26.80 5.91
CA HIS A 291 -14.90 25.92 5.35
C HIS A 291 -14.51 24.80 6.33
N ASN A 292 -14.47 25.09 7.63
CA ASN A 292 -14.23 24.10 8.67
C ASN A 292 -15.38 23.09 8.80
N GLU A 293 -16.62 23.51 8.60
CA GLU A 293 -17.77 22.58 8.60
C GLU A 293 -17.74 21.63 7.40
N LEU A 294 -17.43 22.14 6.20
CA LEU A 294 -17.20 21.27 5.03
C LEU A 294 -16.06 20.28 5.29
N ARG A 295 -14.94 20.74 5.87
CA ARG A 295 -13.84 19.87 6.25
C ARG A 295 -14.29 18.79 7.24
N ARG A 296 -15.05 19.15 8.28
CA ARG A 296 -15.60 18.19 9.24
C ARG A 296 -16.42 17.13 8.53
N ARG A 297 -17.23 17.52 7.54
CA ARG A 297 -17.99 16.59 6.71
C ARG A 297 -17.12 15.72 5.81
N LEU A 298 -16.08 16.27 5.19
CA LEU A 298 -15.08 15.52 4.42
C LEU A 298 -14.39 14.45 5.28
N ILE A 299 -14.03 14.77 6.53
CA ILE A 299 -13.41 13.81 7.44
C ILE A 299 -14.34 12.64 7.74
N LEU A 300 -15.66 12.86 7.75
CA LEU A 300 -16.64 11.81 7.99
C LEU A 300 -16.90 10.95 6.75
N GLU A 301 -17.07 11.57 5.58
CA GLU A 301 -17.43 10.85 4.35
C GLU A 301 -16.22 10.30 3.61
N TRP A 302 -15.10 11.03 3.61
CA TRP A 302 -13.86 10.69 2.94
C TRP A 302 -12.71 10.55 3.95
N PRO A 303 -12.81 9.59 4.90
CA PRO A 303 -11.77 9.41 5.92
C PRO A 303 -10.41 9.03 5.33
N TRP A 304 -10.39 8.48 4.11
CA TRP A 304 -9.18 8.22 3.33
C TRP A 304 -8.48 9.49 2.81
N LEU A 305 -9.11 10.67 2.86
CA LEU A 305 -8.45 11.96 2.61
C LEU A 305 -7.80 12.46 3.91
N TRP A 306 -6.74 11.78 4.33
CA TRP A 306 -6.10 12.01 5.63
C TRP A 306 -5.37 13.34 5.75
N GLU A 307 -5.07 14.03 4.64
CA GLU A 307 -4.55 15.39 4.66
C GLU A 307 -5.51 16.37 5.37
N ALA A 308 -6.80 16.01 5.47
CA ALA A 308 -7.79 16.78 6.19
C ALA A 308 -7.75 16.63 7.73
N TRP A 309 -7.15 15.56 8.27
CA TRP A 309 -7.25 15.26 9.71
C TRP A 309 -5.99 14.69 10.37
N SER A 310 -5.03 14.18 9.60
CA SER A 310 -3.81 13.57 10.12
C SER A 310 -2.59 14.43 9.84
N LYS A 311 -1.82 14.72 10.89
CA LYS A 311 -0.49 15.36 10.79
C LYS A 311 0.65 14.34 10.72
N ARG A 312 0.33 13.05 10.67
CA ARG A 312 1.32 11.98 10.64
C ARG A 312 2.03 11.98 9.29
N GLU A 313 3.35 12.04 9.34
CA GLU A 313 4.23 11.81 8.20
C GLU A 313 4.17 10.35 7.75
N TYR A 314 4.31 10.10 6.45
CA TYR A 314 4.49 8.75 5.93
C TYR A 314 5.73 8.10 6.55
N SER A 315 5.64 6.78 6.72
CA SER A 315 6.83 5.99 7.01
C SER A 315 7.90 6.20 5.94
N VAL A 316 9.16 6.15 6.38
CA VAL A 316 10.35 6.24 5.52
C VAL A 316 10.37 5.15 4.44
N TRP A 317 9.60 4.07 4.64
CA TRP A 317 9.51 2.93 3.73
C TRP A 317 8.55 3.12 2.55
N VAL A 318 7.72 4.17 2.54
CA VAL A 318 6.60 4.32 1.57
C VAL A 318 7.07 4.75 0.17
N GLY A 319 8.09 5.58 0.10
CA GLY A 319 8.58 6.18 -1.14
C GLY A 319 9.77 5.48 -1.83
N PRO A 320 10.80 5.00 -1.11
CA PRO A 320 11.95 4.39 -1.75
C PRO A 320 11.66 2.96 -2.22
N THR A 321 12.39 2.55 -3.25
CA THR A 321 12.59 1.16 -3.65
C THR A 321 13.82 0.59 -2.94
N ALA A 322 13.98 -0.74 -2.93
CA ALA A 322 15.20 -1.38 -2.42
C ALA A 322 16.45 -0.88 -3.19
N ARG A 323 16.33 -0.69 -4.51
CA ARG A 323 17.36 -0.11 -5.38
C ARG A 323 17.72 1.31 -4.97
N ASP A 324 16.75 2.19 -4.73
CA ASP A 324 17.01 3.57 -4.31
C ASP A 324 17.87 3.60 -3.04
N LEU A 325 17.53 2.74 -2.07
CA LEU A 325 18.26 2.64 -0.81
C LEU A 325 19.69 2.13 -1.01
N ARG A 326 19.89 1.13 -1.87
CA ARG A 326 21.24 0.62 -2.20
C ARG A 326 22.10 1.68 -2.88
N GLU A 327 21.50 2.47 -3.76
CA GLU A 327 22.18 3.53 -4.52
C GLU A 327 22.27 4.85 -3.74
N SER A 328 21.72 4.91 -2.51
CA SER A 328 21.62 6.13 -1.71
C SER A 328 20.93 7.28 -2.46
N VAL A 329 20.00 6.94 -3.36
CA VAL A 329 19.17 7.89 -4.09
C VAL A 329 18.13 8.44 -3.14
N LYS A 330 17.98 9.77 -3.11
CA LYS A 330 16.91 10.39 -2.32
C LYS A 330 15.57 9.94 -2.89
N PRO A 331 14.64 9.41 -2.07
CA PRO A 331 13.31 9.07 -2.56
C PRO A 331 12.63 10.34 -3.07
N PRO A 332 12.03 10.31 -4.27
CA PRO A 332 11.22 11.40 -4.78
C PRO A 332 9.86 11.41 -4.07
N GLY A 333 9.32 12.62 -3.94
CA GLY A 333 8.03 12.84 -3.31
C GLY A 333 8.13 12.76 -1.79
N LYS A 334 7.97 13.91 -1.13
CA LYS A 334 7.60 13.94 0.28
C LYS A 334 6.11 14.24 0.35
N GLN A 335 5.42 13.58 1.28
CA GLN A 335 4.05 13.95 1.64
C GLN A 335 3.95 15.46 1.85
N VAL A 336 2.94 16.10 1.26
CA VAL A 336 2.55 17.44 1.70
C VAL A 336 1.82 17.29 3.03
N VAL A 337 2.52 17.59 4.13
CA VAL A 337 1.89 17.69 5.45
C VAL A 337 1.36 19.10 5.62
N ILE A 338 0.03 19.22 5.65
CA ILE A 338 -0.65 20.50 5.86
C ILE A 338 -0.54 20.86 7.34
N SER A 339 0.30 21.85 7.65
CA SER A 339 0.59 22.28 9.02
C SER A 339 -0.61 22.98 9.67
N ASP A 340 -1.27 23.85 8.92
CA ASP A 340 -2.52 24.52 9.28
C ASP A 340 -3.60 24.16 8.25
N THR A 341 -4.50 23.29 8.66
CA THR A 341 -5.63 22.84 7.86
C THR A 341 -6.74 23.87 7.77
N ASP A 342 -6.76 24.88 8.64
CA ASP A 342 -7.85 25.86 8.70
C ASP A 342 -7.67 26.97 7.66
N VAL A 343 -6.47 27.12 7.12
CA VAL A 343 -6.19 28.05 6.02
C VAL A 343 -6.65 27.49 4.67
N ILE A 344 -6.79 26.18 4.54
CA ILE A 344 -7.13 25.54 3.27
C ILE A 344 -8.57 25.85 2.84
N ASN A 345 -8.75 26.24 1.58
CA ASN A 345 -10.08 26.34 0.98
C ASN A 345 -10.60 24.93 0.64
N TRP A 346 -11.20 24.27 1.65
CA TRP A 346 -11.74 22.92 1.50
C TRP A 346 -12.85 22.80 0.45
N GLY A 347 -13.53 23.90 0.11
CA GLY A 347 -14.53 23.91 -0.96
C GLY A 347 -13.88 23.73 -2.32
N SER A 348 -12.79 24.46 -2.57
CA SER A 348 -12.00 24.31 -3.80
C SER A 348 -11.33 22.94 -3.87
N VAL A 349 -10.79 22.44 -2.76
CA VAL A 349 -10.21 21.09 -2.68
C VAL A 349 -11.25 20.03 -3.02
N PHE A 350 -12.41 20.05 -2.36
CA PHE A 350 -13.48 19.09 -2.63
C PHE A 350 -13.90 19.10 -4.10
N ARG A 351 -14.18 20.28 -4.68
CA ARG A 351 -14.60 20.37 -6.09
C ARG A 351 -13.52 19.87 -7.04
N TRP A 352 -12.26 20.21 -6.78
CA TRP A 352 -11.16 19.75 -7.60
C TRP A 352 -11.02 18.23 -7.50
N ILE A 353 -10.96 17.66 -6.30
CA ILE A 353 -10.89 16.19 -6.12
C ILE A 353 -12.09 15.52 -6.80
N SER A 354 -13.31 15.97 -6.55
CA SER A 354 -14.52 15.41 -7.16
C SER A 354 -14.45 15.42 -8.70
N LYS A 355 -14.02 16.54 -9.29
CA LYS A 355 -13.86 16.66 -10.74
C LYS A 355 -12.79 15.72 -11.29
N GLN A 356 -11.62 15.67 -10.65
CA GLN A 356 -10.52 14.83 -11.11
C GLN A 356 -10.82 13.33 -10.92
N MET A 357 -11.51 12.96 -9.84
CA MET A 357 -12.01 11.61 -9.62
C MET A 357 -13.05 11.22 -10.70
N SER A 358 -13.98 12.13 -11.05
CA SER A 358 -14.96 11.86 -12.13
C SER A 358 -14.32 11.72 -13.52
N ASN A 359 -13.17 12.37 -13.73
CA ASN A 359 -12.41 12.25 -14.96
C ASN A 359 -11.46 11.02 -14.97
N ASP A 360 -11.42 10.24 -13.89
CA ASP A 360 -10.48 9.12 -13.70
C ASP A 360 -9.00 9.56 -13.75
N GLU A 361 -8.72 10.81 -13.34
CA GLU A 361 -7.39 11.45 -13.35
C GLU A 361 -6.60 11.22 -12.05
N LEU A 362 -7.27 11.02 -10.90
CA LEU A 362 -6.60 10.77 -9.61
C LEU A 362 -6.50 9.28 -9.28
N LYS A 363 -5.74 8.54 -10.10
CA LYS A 363 -5.60 7.08 -10.00
C LYS A 363 -5.05 6.63 -8.64
N GLY A 364 -4.03 7.29 -8.11
CA GLY A 364 -3.50 6.99 -6.77
C GLY A 364 -4.52 7.21 -5.65
N LEU A 365 -5.31 8.29 -5.73
CA LEU A 365 -6.35 8.60 -4.73
C LEU A 365 -7.54 7.62 -4.82
N LYS A 366 -7.90 7.18 -6.03
CA LYS A 366 -8.85 6.09 -6.26
C LYS A 366 -8.38 4.79 -5.63
N ASN A 367 -7.11 4.42 -5.82
CA ASN A 367 -6.53 3.24 -5.17
C ASN A 367 -6.52 3.36 -3.65
N ARG A 368 -6.20 4.56 -3.13
CA ARG A 368 -6.25 4.86 -1.70
C ARG A 368 -7.65 4.62 -1.12
N GLN A 369 -8.69 5.12 -1.77
CA GLN A 369 -10.07 4.91 -1.35
C GLN A 369 -10.42 3.41 -1.32
N ARG A 370 -10.02 2.64 -2.33
CA ARG A 370 -10.22 1.19 -2.39
C ARG A 370 -9.53 0.48 -1.22
N ILE A 371 -8.24 0.72 -1.02
CA ILE A 371 -7.45 0.10 0.04
C ILE A 371 -8.03 0.45 1.41
N TRP A 372 -8.44 1.71 1.60
CA TRP A 372 -9.09 2.15 2.84
C TRP A 372 -10.34 1.33 3.18
N ARG A 373 -11.23 1.09 2.21
CA ARG A 373 -12.43 0.26 2.42
C ARG A 373 -12.04 -1.14 2.89
N ARG A 374 -11.00 -1.73 2.27
CA ARG A 374 -10.48 -3.03 2.71
C ARG A 374 -9.89 -2.98 4.13
N CYS A 375 -9.22 -1.90 4.51
CA CYS A 375 -8.74 -1.71 5.87
C CYS A 375 -9.92 -1.66 6.87
N GLU A 376 -10.99 -0.93 6.58
CA GLU A 376 -12.18 -0.89 7.46
C GLU A 376 -12.83 -2.27 7.60
N GLU A 377 -12.96 -3.04 6.51
CA GLU A 377 -13.49 -4.42 6.56
C GLU A 377 -12.64 -5.33 7.46
N ILE A 378 -11.31 -5.20 7.38
CA ILE A 378 -10.36 -5.92 8.23
C ILE A 378 -10.61 -5.54 9.69
N LEU A 379 -10.71 -4.24 9.99
CA LEU A 379 -10.91 -3.74 11.35
C LEU A 379 -12.27 -4.10 11.93
N ASP A 380 -13.34 -4.10 11.12
CA ASP A 380 -14.66 -4.58 11.52
C ASP A 380 -14.63 -6.04 11.97
N ARG A 381 -13.83 -6.88 11.30
CA ARG A 381 -13.64 -8.27 11.72
C ARG A 381 -12.91 -8.33 13.05
N VAL A 382 -11.77 -7.64 13.16
CA VAL A 382 -10.94 -7.58 14.37
C VAL A 382 -11.76 -7.14 15.58
N ASP A 383 -12.60 -6.12 15.44
CA ASP A 383 -13.47 -5.64 16.52
C ASP A 383 -14.43 -6.71 16.98
N ARG A 384 -15.15 -7.37 16.05
CA ARG A 384 -16.06 -8.48 16.38
C ARG A 384 -15.38 -9.61 17.14
N LEU A 385 -14.09 -9.83 16.90
CA LEU A 385 -13.35 -10.89 17.58
C LEU A 385 -12.93 -10.49 18.97
N ARG A 386 -12.45 -9.25 19.12
CA ARG A 386 -12.09 -8.71 20.42
C ARG A 386 -13.32 -8.65 21.34
N GLU A 387 -14.49 -8.34 20.80
CA GLU A 387 -15.78 -8.40 21.51
C GLU A 387 -16.19 -9.82 21.94
N ASN A 388 -15.80 -10.87 21.21
CA ASN A 388 -16.16 -12.25 21.52
C ASN A 388 -15.18 -12.95 22.49
N VAL A 389 -14.06 -12.31 22.81
CA VAL A 389 -13.02 -12.85 23.72
C VAL A 389 -13.15 -12.24 25.13
N GLU A 390 -13.88 -11.13 25.28
CA GLU A 390 -14.33 -10.58 26.57
C GLU A 390 -15.62 -11.27 27.06
#